data_AF-A0A1G0G3C3-F1
#
_entry.id   AF-A0A1G0G3C3-F1
#
_cell.length_a   1.000
_cell.length_b   1.000
_cell.length_c   1.000
_cell.angle_alpha   90.00
_cell.angle_beta   90.00
_cell.angle_gamma   90.00
#
_symmetry.space_group_name_H-M   'P 1'
#
loop_
_entity.id
_entity.type
_entity.pdbx_description
1 polymer ?
#
loop_
_entity_poly.entity_id
_entity_poly.type
_entity_poly.pdbx_seq_one_letter_code
_entity_poly.pdbx_strand_id
1 'polypeptide(L)'
;MWDRIHGRISNSQKLITDLWLSFLTAGAGTAFVFILFDPDEILSCLDLSGLGRTGAYSIVFFFFWFMTSCASLLSMLFLDTDNTKNTNAGK
;
A
#
# COMPACT_ATOMS: atom_id res chain seq x y z
N MET A 1 32.80 4.98 7.28
CA MET A 1 32.96 3.89 6.28
C MET A 1 31.63 3.33 5.77
N TRP A 2 30.52 3.52 6.49
CA TRP A 2 29.18 3.01 6.12
C TRP A 2 28.38 3.92 5.16
N ASP A 3 28.87 5.14 4.90
CA ASP A 3 28.16 6.19 4.13
C ASP A 3 28.29 6.05 2.59
N ARG A 4 29.04 5.04 2.10
CA ARG A 4 29.28 4.80 0.66
C ARG A 4 28.49 3.66 0.03
N ILE A 5 27.63 2.98 0.79
CA ILE A 5 26.91 1.78 0.31
C ILE A 5 25.49 2.08 -0.18
N HIS A 6 24.95 3.27 0.09
CA HIS A 6 23.66 3.72 -0.45
C HIS A 6 23.86 4.32 -1.85
N GLY A 7 24.41 3.51 -2.74
CA GLY A 7 24.37 3.77 -4.17
C GLY A 7 22.90 3.93 -4.56
N ARG A 8 22.54 5.16 -4.97
CA ARG A 8 21.30 5.57 -5.64
C ARG A 8 20.30 4.42 -5.77
N ILE A 9 19.44 4.24 -4.77
CA ILE A 9 18.35 3.26 -4.81
C ILE A 9 17.59 3.54 -6.10
N SER A 10 17.71 2.65 -7.08
CA SER A 10 17.06 2.86 -8.37
C SER A 10 15.56 2.99 -8.12
N ASN A 11 14.89 3.83 -8.88
CA ASN A 11 13.45 4.05 -8.69
C ASN A 11 12.68 2.72 -8.66
N SER A 12 13.12 1.72 -9.44
CA SER A 12 12.60 0.35 -9.41
C SER A 12 12.79 -0.38 -8.08
N GLN A 13 13.97 -0.28 -7.43
CA GLN A 13 14.22 -0.89 -6.11
C GLN A 13 13.31 -0.29 -5.01
N LYS A 14 13.10 1.02 -5.09
CA LYS A 14 12.21 1.77 -4.20
C LYS A 14 10.76 1.29 -4.37
N LEU A 15 10.30 1.14 -5.62
CA LEU A 15 8.96 0.61 -5.94
C LEU A 15 8.79 -0.84 -5.47
N ILE A 16 9.79 -1.71 -5.64
CA ILE A 16 9.73 -3.12 -5.22
C ILE A 16 9.62 -3.24 -3.69
N THR A 17 10.35 -2.41 -2.96
CA THR A 17 10.29 -2.38 -1.49
C THR A 17 8.92 -1.88 -1.02
N ASP A 18 8.37 -0.89 -1.71
CA ASP A 18 7.05 -0.34 -1.44
C ASP A 18 5.91 -1.32 -1.74
N LEU A 19 6.02 -2.04 -2.87
CA LEU A 19 5.12 -3.14 -3.25
C LEU A 19 5.10 -4.25 -2.20
N TRP A 20 6.25 -4.58 -1.61
CA TRP A 20 6.35 -5.56 -0.54
C TRP A 20 5.73 -5.07 0.77
N LEU A 21 6.03 -3.84 1.19
CA LEU A 21 5.52 -3.28 2.44
C LEU A 21 4.00 -3.05 2.38
N SER A 22 3.51 -2.60 1.22
CA SER A 22 2.07 -2.45 0.96
C SER A 22 1.35 -3.80 0.94
N PHE A 23 1.96 -4.87 0.43
CA PHE A 23 1.39 -6.23 0.49
C PHE A 23 1.23 -6.71 1.94
N LEU A 24 2.26 -6.51 2.78
CA LEU A 24 2.25 -6.90 4.19
C LEU A 24 1.21 -6.10 5.00
N THR A 25 1.13 -4.79 4.75
CA THR A 25 0.16 -3.89 5.37
C THR A 25 -1.27 -4.18 4.93
N ALA A 26 -1.48 -4.53 3.66
CA ALA A 26 -2.78 -4.95 3.15
C ALA A 26 -3.26 -6.25 3.80
N GLY A 27 -2.36 -7.21 4.01
CA GLY A 27 -2.65 -8.41 4.78
C GLY A 27 -3.09 -8.10 6.21
N ALA A 28 -2.37 -7.20 6.90
CA ALA A 28 -2.71 -6.77 8.25
C ALA A 28 -4.05 -6.01 8.32
N GLY A 29 -4.31 -5.10 7.37
CA GLY A 29 -5.58 -4.36 7.28
C GLY A 29 -6.76 -5.27 6.99
N THR A 30 -6.58 -6.24 6.10
CA THR A 30 -7.60 -7.24 5.78
C THR A 30 -7.90 -8.12 7.00
N ALA A 31 -6.87 -8.55 7.74
CA ALA A 31 -7.06 -9.28 9.00
C ALA A 31 -7.81 -8.44 10.04
N PHE A 32 -7.50 -7.15 10.14
CA PHE A 32 -8.19 -6.22 11.05
C PHE A 32 -9.66 -6.03 10.69
N VAL A 33 -9.98 -5.92 9.39
CA VAL A 33 -11.35 -5.84 8.90
C VAL A 33 -12.12 -7.12 9.23
N PHE A 34 -11.53 -8.31 9.11
CA PHE A 34 -12.23 -9.56 9.52
C PHE A 34 -12.40 -9.74 11.02
N ILE A 35 -11.55 -9.08 11.82
CA ILE A 35 -11.76 -9.03 13.27
C ILE A 35 -12.95 -8.13 13.61
N LEU A 36 -13.17 -7.04 12.84
CA LEU A 36 -14.22 -6.07 13.10
C LEU A 36 -15.55 -6.37 12.40
N PHE A 37 -15.51 -6.96 11.22
CA PHE A 37 -16.65 -7.25 10.36
C PHE A 37 -16.71 -8.74 10.06
N ASP A 38 -17.83 -9.37 10.43
CA ASP A 38 -18.03 -10.79 10.17
C ASP A 38 -18.22 -11.00 8.64
N PRO A 39 -17.48 -11.92 8.01
CA PRO A 39 -17.58 -12.16 6.58
C PRO A 39 -19.00 -12.53 6.13
N ASP A 40 -19.82 -13.13 7.00
CA ASP A 40 -21.20 -13.50 6.69
C ASP A 40 -22.13 -12.28 6.52
N GLU A 41 -21.85 -11.22 7.28
CA GLU A 41 -22.58 -9.95 7.24
C GLU A 41 -22.26 -9.17 5.95
N ILE A 42 -21.00 -9.22 5.51
CA ILE A 42 -20.55 -8.63 4.24
C ILE A 42 -21.17 -9.37 3.05
N LEU A 43 -21.21 -10.70 3.08
CA LEU A 43 -21.84 -11.50 2.03
C LEU A 43 -23.35 -11.24 1.92
N SER A 44 -24.02 -11.06 3.05
CA SER A 44 -25.45 -10.74 3.11
C SER A 44 -25.75 -9.32 2.63
N CYS A 45 -24.89 -8.35 2.96
CA CYS A 45 -25.07 -6.95 2.57
C CYS A 45 -24.88 -6.70 1.06
N LEU A 46 -23.99 -7.47 0.42
CA LEU A 46 -23.61 -7.28 -0.97
C LEU A 46 -24.46 -8.09 -1.97
N ASP A 47 -25.47 -8.83 -1.49
CA ASP A 47 -26.39 -9.71 -2.25
C ASP A 47 -25.67 -10.69 -3.21
N LEU A 48 -24.45 -11.07 -2.82
CA LEU A 48 -23.52 -11.85 -3.63
C LEU A 48 -23.50 -13.30 -3.18
N SER A 49 -24.68 -13.91 -2.97
CA SER A 49 -24.81 -15.33 -2.58
C SER A 49 -24.11 -16.31 -3.53
N GLY A 50 -23.77 -15.90 -4.76
CA GLY A 50 -22.98 -16.70 -5.71
C GLY A 50 -21.46 -16.47 -5.65
N LEU A 51 -21.00 -15.34 -5.13
CA LEU A 51 -19.59 -15.00 -4.99
C LEU A 51 -19.16 -15.46 -3.60
N GLY A 52 -18.84 -16.75 -3.49
CA GLY A 52 -18.47 -17.40 -2.22
C GLY A 52 -17.36 -16.66 -1.48
N ARG A 53 -17.22 -16.91 -0.17
CA ARG A 53 -16.30 -16.24 0.78
C ARG A 53 -14.96 -15.76 0.19
N THR A 54 -14.36 -16.53 -0.71
CA THR A 54 -13.15 -16.20 -1.50
C THR A 54 -13.19 -14.84 -2.23
N GLY A 55 -14.36 -14.43 -2.76
CA GLY A 55 -14.53 -13.15 -3.44
C GLY A 55 -14.43 -11.96 -2.49
N ALA A 56 -15.12 -12.05 -1.34
CA ALA A 56 -15.04 -11.03 -0.29
C ALA A 56 -13.61 -10.89 0.25
N TYR A 57 -12.90 -12.01 0.45
CA TYR A 57 -11.49 -12.02 0.85
C TYR A 57 -10.60 -11.23 -0.12
N SER A 58 -10.79 -11.47 -1.41
CA SER A 58 -9.99 -10.83 -2.46
C SER A 58 -10.28 -9.33 -2.59
N ILE A 59 -11.55 -8.93 -2.49
CA ILE A 59 -11.96 -7.52 -2.64
C ILE A 59 -11.36 -6.64 -1.54
N VAL A 60 -11.47 -7.08 -0.28
CA VAL A 60 -10.89 -6.35 0.86
C VAL A 60 -9.38 -6.25 0.70
N PHE A 61 -8.74 -7.35 0.32
CA PHE A 61 -7.30 -7.39 0.07
C PHE A 61 -6.87 -6.39 -1.01
N PHE A 62 -7.52 -6.41 -2.18
CA PHE A 62 -7.19 -5.51 -3.29
C PHE A 62 -7.48 -4.05 -2.98
N PHE A 63 -8.59 -3.77 -2.30
CA PHE A 63 -8.95 -2.40 -1.90
C PHE A 63 -7.93 -1.82 -0.93
N PHE A 64 -7.56 -2.59 0.11
CA PHE A 64 -6.59 -2.15 1.12
C PHE A 64 -5.17 -2.03 0.54
N TRP A 65 -4.81 -2.93 -0.37
CA TRP A 65 -3.55 -2.87 -1.10
C TRP A 65 -3.46 -1.61 -1.98
N PHE A 66 -4.52 -1.29 -2.72
CA PHE A 66 -4.56 -0.09 -3.56
C PHE A 66 -4.47 1.20 -2.72
N MET A 67 -5.22 1.30 -1.62
CA MET A 67 -5.12 2.44 -0.71
C MET A 67 -3.70 2.63 -0.16
N THR A 68 -3.08 1.54 0.32
CA THR A 68 -1.74 1.60 0.93
C THR A 68 -0.67 1.95 -0.12
N SER A 69 -0.76 1.37 -1.32
CA SER A 69 0.14 1.70 -2.42
C SER A 69 -0.01 3.17 -2.86
N CYS A 70 -1.25 3.67 -2.95
CA CYS A 70 -1.49 5.09 -3.25
C CYS A 70 -0.90 6.01 -2.18
N ALA A 71 -1.09 5.70 -0.89
CA ALA A 71 -0.60 6.52 0.21
C ALA A 71 0.94 6.63 0.23
N SER A 72 1.63 5.53 -0.07
CA SER A 72 3.10 5.52 -0.11
C SER A 72 3.66 6.24 -1.34
N LEU A 73 3.07 6.04 -2.51
CA LEU A 73 3.38 6.83 -3.72
C LEU A 73 3.18 8.32 -3.48
N LEU A 74 2.08 8.71 -2.82
CA LEU A 74 1.79 10.11 -2.48
C LEU A 74 2.85 10.67 -1.53
N SER A 75 3.25 9.90 -0.51
CA SER A 75 4.30 10.28 0.43
C SER A 75 5.63 10.49 -0.29
N MET A 76 6.02 9.61 -1.20
CA MET A 76 7.24 9.79 -2.00
C MET A 76 7.20 11.02 -2.89
N LEU A 77 6.08 11.27 -3.58
CA LEU A 77 5.92 12.47 -4.42
C LEU A 77 6.06 13.75 -3.59
N PHE A 78 5.51 13.76 -2.38
CA PHE A 78 5.61 14.92 -1.49
C PHE A 78 7.05 15.16 -1.03
N LEU A 79 7.76 14.10 -0.63
CA LEU A 79 9.18 14.19 -0.24
C LEU A 79 10.12 14.57 -1.41
N ASP A 80 9.82 14.16 -2.64
CA ASP A 80 10.60 14.52 -3.84
C ASP A 80 10.41 15.99 -4.23
N THR A 81 9.19 16.51 -4.07
CA THR A 81 8.85 17.91 -4.35
C THR A 81 9.59 18.89 -3.42
N ASP A 82 9.84 18.50 -2.17
CA ASP A 82 10.60 19.32 -1.23
C ASP A 82 12.11 19.37 -1.59
N ASN A 83 12.69 18.23 -1.97
CA ASN A 83 14.09 18.13 -2.39
C ASN A 83 14.39 18.98 -3.64
N THR A 84 13.46 18.99 -4.59
CA THR A 84 13.59 19.77 -5.83
C THR A 84 13.51 21.28 -5.58
N LYS A 85 12.71 21.75 -4.61
CA LYS A 85 12.68 23.17 -4.26
C LYS A 85 13.97 23.65 -3.58
N ASN A 86 14.56 22.87 -2.67
CA ASN A 86 15.80 23.29 -2.00
C ASN A 86 16.99 23.39 -2.97
N THR A 87 17.07 22.48 -3.94
CA THR A 87 18.20 22.41 -4.88
C THR A 87 18.25 23.65 -5.80
N ASN A 88 17.09 24.25 -6.10
CA ASN A 88 16.98 25.45 -6.93
C ASN A 88 17.10 26.76 -6.15
N ALA A 89 17.06 26.73 -4.82
CA ALA A 89 17.25 27.92 -3.98
C ALA A 89 18.71 28.15 -3.56
N GLY A 90 19.57 27.13 -3.72
CA GLY A 90 21.02 27.21 -3.45
C GLY A 90 21.90 27.51 -4.67
N LYS A 91 21.29 27.82 -5.82
CA LYS A 91 21.96 28.20 -7.07
C LYS A 91 21.68 29.67 -7.38
#